data_AF-A0A2E4JQF0-F1
#
_entry.id   AF-A0A2E4JQF0-F1
#
_cell.length_a   1.000
_cell.length_b   1.000
_cell.length_c   1.000
_cell.angle_alpha   90.00
_cell.angle_beta   90.00
_cell.angle_gamma   90.00
#
_symmetry.space_group_name_H-M   'P 1'
#
loop_
_entity.id
_entity.type
_entity.pdbx_description
1 polymer ?
#
loop_
_entity_poly.entity_id
_entity_poly.type
_entity_poly.pdbx_seq_one_letter_code
_entity_poly.pdbx_strand_id
1 'polypeptide(L)'
;MRGIKQLRGYKESISGYIEKRKLLTIESRCGHIYFGNYAKLINPVYGFESRHGSGLALTNRHASDVINALLNYDYTVLAGEIAKFVNGLGLDAYYGFYHKMRISFQALIYDLMEPYRWLVEYAVYQIQEQCIKKKEYAWSREGKVFLDTNLIRRFLGLLSSKFDPERPYKSKHGLKRDDGLAMCQEITIAKIEIQNLAEYCIGK
;
A
#
# COMPACT_ATOMS: atom_id res chain seq x y z
N MET A 1 9.54 18.68 -8.89
CA MET A 1 9.18 19.30 -7.59
C MET A 1 7.73 19.81 -7.46
N ARG A 2 7.00 20.14 -8.55
CA ARG A 2 5.60 20.62 -8.49
C ARG A 2 4.63 19.66 -7.76
N GLY A 3 4.68 18.37 -8.05
CA GLY A 3 3.81 17.36 -7.42
C GLY A 3 3.98 17.27 -5.90
N ILE A 4 5.22 17.25 -5.41
CA ILE A 4 5.53 17.22 -3.96
C ILE A 4 4.95 18.46 -3.27
N LYS A 5 5.07 19.64 -3.89
CA LYS A 5 4.50 20.88 -3.34
C LYS A 5 2.97 20.80 -3.23
N GLN A 6 2.29 20.23 -4.23
CA GLN A 6 0.84 20.03 -4.20
C GLN A 6 0.43 19.05 -3.09
N LEU A 7 1.12 17.91 -2.97
CA LEU A 7 0.83 16.92 -1.93
C LEU A 7 1.05 17.47 -0.52
N ARG A 8 2.08 18.31 -0.32
CA ARG A 8 2.29 19.03 0.96
C ARG A 8 1.12 19.96 1.29
N GLY A 9 0.64 20.73 0.31
CA GLY A 9 -0.54 21.59 0.50
C GLY A 9 -1.80 20.79 0.86
N TYR A 10 -2.02 19.63 0.24
CA TYR A 10 -3.12 18.75 0.64
C TYR A 10 -2.96 18.24 2.08
N LYS A 11 -1.76 17.80 2.46
CA LYS A 11 -1.47 17.35 3.83
C LYS A 11 -1.84 18.40 4.88
N GLU A 12 -1.47 19.66 4.66
CA GLU A 12 -1.78 20.78 5.56
C GLU A 12 -3.28 21.05 5.66
N SER A 13 -4.04 20.80 4.59
CA SER A 13 -5.49 21.02 4.57
C SER A 13 -6.32 19.92 5.25
N ILE A 14 -5.78 18.70 5.42
CA ILE A 14 -6.52 17.54 5.93
C ILE A 14 -7.16 17.82 7.30
N SER A 15 -6.44 18.50 8.21
CA SER A 15 -6.94 18.79 9.56
C SER A 15 -8.16 19.72 9.58
N GLY A 16 -8.42 20.45 8.48
CA GLY A 16 -9.60 21.31 8.34
C GLY A 16 -10.85 20.57 7.84
N TYR A 17 -10.77 19.28 7.53
CA TYR A 17 -11.88 18.51 6.97
C TYR A 17 -12.36 17.42 7.92
N ILE A 18 -13.62 17.55 8.35
CA ILE A 18 -14.32 16.52 9.15
C ILE A 18 -15.19 15.64 8.23
N GLU A 19 -15.61 16.17 7.08
CA GLU A 19 -16.50 15.47 6.15
C GLU A 19 -15.76 14.41 5.32
N LYS A 20 -16.16 13.15 5.49
CA LYS A 20 -15.61 11.98 4.78
C LYS A 20 -15.56 12.15 3.26
N ARG A 21 -16.58 12.76 2.65
CA ARG A 21 -16.63 13.01 1.19
C ARG A 21 -15.49 13.90 0.70
N LYS A 22 -15.13 14.93 1.47
CA LYS A 22 -14.01 15.82 1.14
C LYS A 22 -12.68 15.10 1.25
N LEU A 23 -12.52 14.26 2.27
CA LEU A 23 -11.32 13.43 2.43
C LEU A 23 -11.13 12.47 1.24
N LEU A 24 -12.19 11.80 0.77
CA LEU A 24 -12.14 10.93 -0.42
C LEU A 24 -11.77 11.69 -1.70
N THR A 25 -12.24 12.94 -1.83
CA THR A 25 -11.89 13.79 -2.97
C THR A 25 -10.40 14.17 -2.96
N ILE A 26 -9.87 14.47 -1.77
CA ILE A 26 -8.45 14.79 -1.58
C ILE A 26 -7.59 13.55 -1.85
N GLU A 27 -7.98 12.40 -1.31
CA GLU A 27 -7.31 11.12 -1.56
C GLU A 27 -7.23 10.83 -3.06
N SER A 28 -8.35 10.90 -3.79
CA SER A 28 -8.37 10.70 -5.24
C SER A 28 -7.42 11.65 -5.96
N ARG A 29 -7.45 12.95 -5.63
CA ARG A 29 -6.53 13.95 -6.22
C ARG A 29 -5.06 13.66 -5.90
N CYS A 30 -4.77 13.28 -4.66
CA CYS A 30 -3.43 12.89 -4.24
C CYS A 30 -2.95 11.66 -5.01
N GLY A 31 -3.81 10.65 -5.17
CA GLY A 31 -3.53 9.45 -5.97
C GLY A 31 -3.21 9.78 -7.43
N HIS A 32 -3.99 10.66 -8.08
CA HIS A 32 -3.71 11.09 -9.46
C HIS A 32 -2.37 11.82 -9.58
N ILE A 33 -2.05 12.72 -8.65
CA ILE A 33 -0.77 13.44 -8.65
C ILE A 33 0.37 12.45 -8.39
N TYR A 34 0.22 11.56 -7.41
CA TYR A 34 1.21 10.58 -7.03
C TYR A 34 1.52 9.62 -8.19
N PHE A 35 0.51 8.89 -8.68
CA PHE A 35 0.71 7.92 -9.76
C PHE A 35 1.10 8.57 -11.09
N GLY A 36 0.66 9.80 -11.35
CA GLY A 36 1.13 10.55 -12.52
C GLY A 36 2.61 10.96 -12.45
N ASN A 37 3.18 11.08 -11.25
CA ASN A 37 4.64 11.24 -11.10
C ASN A 37 5.37 9.90 -11.03
N TYR A 38 4.79 8.91 -10.36
CA TYR A 38 5.31 7.54 -10.30
C TYR A 38 5.46 6.93 -11.69
N ALA A 39 4.49 7.12 -12.59
CA ALA A 39 4.55 6.61 -13.96
C ALA A 39 5.75 7.12 -14.76
N LYS A 40 6.23 8.33 -14.47
CA LYS A 40 7.43 8.91 -15.10
C LYS A 40 8.72 8.22 -14.67
N LEU A 41 8.70 7.49 -13.55
CA LEU A 41 9.83 6.73 -13.05
C LEU A 41 9.88 5.31 -13.63
N ILE A 42 8.78 4.84 -14.22
CA ILE A 42 8.65 3.49 -14.76
C ILE A 42 9.12 3.51 -16.21
N ASN A 43 9.88 2.47 -16.61
CA ASN A 43 10.32 2.35 -17.99
C ASN A 43 9.12 2.33 -18.97
N PRO A 44 9.08 3.22 -19.98
CA PRO A 44 7.96 3.30 -20.93
C PRO A 44 7.67 1.99 -21.68
N VAL A 45 8.64 1.07 -21.77
CA VAL A 45 8.45 -0.25 -22.39
C VAL A 45 7.32 -1.06 -21.75
N TYR A 46 7.00 -0.80 -20.48
CA TYR A 46 5.94 -1.49 -19.76
C TYR A 46 4.56 -0.87 -19.97
N GLY A 47 4.45 0.30 -20.62
CA GLY A 47 3.18 0.94 -20.95
C GLY A 47 2.37 1.42 -19.75
N PHE A 48 3.02 1.66 -18.60
CA PHE A 48 2.33 2.13 -17.39
C PHE A 48 2.10 3.64 -17.44
N GLU A 49 0.84 4.06 -17.58
CA GLU A 49 0.45 5.47 -17.62
C GLU A 49 0.00 5.99 -16.25
N SER A 50 -0.76 5.18 -15.52
CA SER A 50 -1.22 5.48 -14.17
C SER A 50 -1.77 4.23 -13.49
N ARG A 51 -2.14 4.36 -12.21
CA ARG A 51 -2.89 3.31 -11.51
C ARG A 51 -4.32 3.24 -12.06
N HIS A 52 -4.62 2.18 -12.81
CA HIS A 52 -5.96 1.97 -13.34
C HIS A 52 -6.87 1.43 -12.22
N GLY A 53 -7.85 2.23 -11.80
CA GLY A 53 -8.73 1.96 -10.66
C GLY A 53 -8.54 2.95 -9.52
N SER A 54 -8.84 4.23 -9.76
CA SER A 54 -8.97 5.21 -8.68
C SER A 54 -10.31 5.01 -7.97
N GLY A 55 -10.27 4.55 -6.71
CA GLY A 55 -11.41 4.49 -5.81
C GLY A 55 -12.20 3.18 -5.84
N LEU A 56 -12.35 2.57 -4.66
CA LEU A 56 -13.28 1.49 -4.24
C LEU A 56 -13.48 0.24 -5.13
N ALA A 57 -12.90 0.18 -6.33
CA ALA A 57 -13.07 -0.87 -7.31
C ALA A 57 -11.69 -1.31 -7.81
N LEU A 58 -10.95 -2.01 -6.94
CA LEU A 58 -9.87 -2.88 -7.37
C LEU A 58 -10.50 -4.05 -8.16
N THR A 59 -10.85 -3.83 -9.42
CA THR A 59 -11.19 -4.95 -10.29
C THR A 59 -9.96 -5.29 -11.13
N ASN A 60 -9.59 -6.58 -11.14
CA ASN A 60 -8.56 -7.12 -12.03
C ASN A 60 -8.86 -6.90 -13.52
N ARG A 61 -10.03 -6.36 -13.88
CA ARG A 61 -10.39 -5.96 -15.24
C ARG A 61 -9.54 -4.80 -15.76
N HIS A 62 -8.81 -4.10 -14.88
CA HIS A 62 -8.05 -2.90 -15.23
C HIS A 62 -6.52 -3.08 -15.25
N ALA A 63 -6.00 -4.27 -14.90
CA ALA A 63 -4.57 -4.57 -15.01
C ALA A 63 -4.21 -4.93 -16.46
N SER A 64 -4.15 -3.89 -17.30
CA SER A 64 -3.78 -3.98 -18.73
C SER A 64 -2.26 -4.09 -18.96
N ASP A 65 -1.47 -3.72 -17.96
CA ASP A 65 0.00 -3.72 -18.00
C ASP A 65 0.61 -4.48 -16.81
N VAL A 66 1.86 -4.89 -16.99
CA VAL A 66 2.59 -5.71 -16.01
C VAL A 66 2.84 -5.00 -14.68
N ILE A 67 2.92 -3.67 -14.68
CA ILE A 67 3.19 -2.87 -13.48
C ILE A 67 1.94 -2.80 -12.60
N ASN A 68 0.76 -2.53 -13.19
CA ASN A 68 -0.51 -2.64 -12.49
C ASN A 68 -0.78 -4.07 -11.98
N ALA A 69 -0.36 -5.10 -12.73
CA ALA A 69 -0.48 -6.49 -12.27
C ALA A 69 0.39 -6.78 -11.04
N LEU A 70 1.66 -6.33 -11.04
CA LEU A 70 2.57 -6.45 -9.90
C LEU A 70 2.05 -5.66 -8.68
N LEU A 71 1.59 -4.42 -8.87
CA LEU A 71 0.97 -3.60 -7.82
C LEU A 71 -0.24 -4.33 -7.19
N ASN A 72 -1.14 -4.88 -8.01
CA ASN A 72 -2.30 -5.63 -7.50
C ASN A 72 -1.89 -6.85 -6.68
N TYR A 73 -0.91 -7.60 -7.17
CA TYR A 73 -0.41 -8.80 -6.51
C TYR A 73 0.15 -8.45 -5.12
N ASP A 74 1.05 -7.46 -5.06
CA ASP A 74 1.71 -7.12 -3.81
C ASP A 74 0.83 -6.35 -2.83
N TYR A 75 -0.15 -5.57 -3.30
CA TYR A 75 -1.17 -5.04 -2.40
C TYR A 75 -1.96 -6.16 -1.73
N THR A 76 -2.19 -7.28 -2.43
CA THR A 76 -2.83 -8.45 -1.82
C THR A 76 -1.92 -9.10 -0.78
N VAL A 77 -0.61 -9.17 -1.04
CA VAL A 77 0.38 -9.69 -0.07
C VAL A 77 0.44 -8.81 1.18
N LEU A 78 0.55 -7.48 1.01
CA LEU A 78 0.54 -6.52 2.11
C LEU A 78 -0.76 -6.60 2.91
N ALA A 79 -1.91 -6.65 2.23
CA ALA A 79 -3.20 -6.84 2.89
C ALA A 79 -3.22 -8.14 3.70
N GLY A 80 -2.62 -9.22 3.20
CA GLY A 80 -2.44 -10.47 3.93
C GLY A 80 -1.59 -10.32 5.20
N GLU A 81 -0.49 -9.58 5.15
CA GLU A 81 0.32 -9.31 6.35
C GLU A 81 -0.46 -8.51 7.40
N ILE A 82 -1.17 -7.45 6.98
CA ILE A 82 -2.03 -6.66 7.88
C ILE A 82 -3.16 -7.52 8.46
N ALA A 83 -3.79 -8.37 7.64
CA ALA A 83 -4.85 -9.29 8.06
C ALA A 83 -4.43 -10.19 9.21
N LYS A 84 -3.19 -10.73 9.16
CA LYS A 84 -2.65 -11.61 10.20
C LYS A 84 -2.66 -10.92 11.56
N PHE A 85 -2.24 -9.66 11.62
CA PHE A 85 -2.19 -8.90 12.87
C PHE A 85 -3.57 -8.48 13.36
N VAL A 86 -4.43 -7.99 12.46
CA VAL A 86 -5.82 -7.62 12.78
C VAL A 86 -6.57 -8.80 13.38
N ASN A 87 -6.52 -9.96 12.72
CA ASN A 87 -7.18 -11.17 13.20
C ASN A 87 -6.54 -11.70 14.48
N GLY A 88 -5.20 -11.67 14.58
CA GLY A 88 -4.47 -12.13 15.76
C GLY A 88 -4.77 -11.32 17.03
N LEU A 89 -5.16 -10.05 16.87
CA LEU A 89 -5.57 -9.17 17.97
C LEU A 89 -7.09 -9.15 18.22
N GLY A 90 -7.87 -9.89 17.42
CA GLY A 90 -9.32 -10.00 17.58
C GLY A 90 -10.11 -8.78 17.09
N LEU A 91 -9.53 -7.95 16.22
CA LEU A 91 -10.24 -6.83 15.58
C LEU A 91 -11.15 -7.35 14.44
N ASP A 92 -12.29 -6.69 14.23
CA ASP A 92 -13.18 -7.02 13.11
C ASP A 92 -12.64 -6.43 11.79
N ALA A 93 -12.07 -7.30 10.95
CA ALA A 93 -11.51 -6.93 9.65
C ALA A 93 -12.52 -6.24 8.70
N TYR A 94 -13.82 -6.42 8.89
CA TYR A 94 -14.86 -5.85 8.04
C TYR A 94 -15.32 -4.46 8.49
N TYR A 95 -14.95 -4.03 9.70
CA TYR A 95 -15.35 -2.74 10.27
C TYR A 95 -14.33 -1.63 9.95
N GLY A 96 -14.48 -0.99 8.79
CA GLY A 96 -13.62 0.12 8.36
C GLY A 96 -14.09 1.49 8.87
N PHE A 97 -13.13 2.36 9.19
CA PHE A 97 -13.34 3.77 9.52
C PHE A 97 -13.43 4.63 8.25
N TYR A 98 -12.46 4.46 7.35
CA TYR A 98 -12.33 5.26 6.14
C TYR A 98 -13.01 4.60 4.95
N HIS A 99 -12.74 3.33 4.68
CA HIS A 99 -13.43 2.62 3.61
C HIS A 99 -14.89 2.30 3.97
N LYS A 100 -15.77 2.22 2.95
CA LYS A 100 -17.18 1.86 3.15
C LYS A 100 -17.29 0.35 3.37
N MET A 101 -17.93 -0.05 4.46
CA MET A 101 -18.28 -1.45 4.73
C MET A 101 -19.19 -2.00 3.64
N ARG A 102 -18.83 -3.16 3.09
CA ARG A 102 -19.60 -3.91 2.09
C ARG A 102 -19.44 -5.40 2.37
N ILE A 103 -20.41 -6.20 1.94
CA ILE A 103 -20.37 -7.66 2.09
C ILE A 103 -19.06 -8.18 1.48
N SER A 104 -18.33 -8.99 2.25
CA SER A 104 -17.07 -9.63 1.85
C SER A 104 -15.90 -8.69 1.56
N PHE A 105 -15.97 -7.41 1.95
CA PHE A 105 -14.86 -6.46 1.82
C PHE A 105 -14.26 -6.14 3.20
N GLN A 106 -13.01 -6.53 3.42
CA GLN A 106 -12.29 -6.33 4.68
C GLN A 106 -11.84 -4.87 4.84
N ALA A 107 -12.79 -3.96 5.07
CA ALA A 107 -12.56 -2.53 5.03
C ALA A 107 -11.48 -2.05 6.02
N LEU A 108 -11.39 -2.66 7.22
CA LEU A 108 -10.39 -2.29 8.22
C LEU A 108 -8.97 -2.59 7.74
N ILE A 109 -8.77 -3.71 7.04
CA ILE A 109 -7.45 -4.08 6.50
C ILE A 109 -7.00 -3.07 5.46
N TYR A 110 -7.93 -2.64 4.59
CA TYR A 110 -7.64 -1.62 3.58
C TYR A 110 -7.35 -0.26 4.21
N ASP A 111 -8.03 0.11 5.30
CA ASP A 111 -7.70 1.33 6.05
C ASP A 111 -6.28 1.27 6.64
N LEU A 112 -5.93 0.14 7.26
CA LEU A 112 -4.67 -0.04 7.98
C LEU A 112 -3.47 -0.24 7.06
N MET A 113 -3.66 -0.70 5.82
CA MET A 113 -2.57 -0.84 4.86
C MET A 113 -2.19 0.49 4.17
N GLU A 114 -3.06 1.51 4.18
CA GLU A 114 -2.81 2.77 3.46
C GLU A 114 -1.46 3.42 3.77
N PRO A 115 -1.02 3.54 5.04
CA PRO A 115 0.28 4.14 5.37
C PRO A 115 1.49 3.34 4.87
N TYR A 116 1.29 2.09 4.43
CA TYR A 116 2.34 1.14 4.07
C TYR A 116 2.37 0.80 2.58
N ARG A 117 1.43 1.32 1.78
CA ARG A 117 1.37 1.05 0.32
C ARG A 117 2.65 1.42 -0.41
N TRP A 118 3.37 2.44 0.06
CA TRP A 118 4.62 2.86 -0.54
C TRP A 118 5.71 1.78 -0.50
N LEU A 119 5.64 0.81 0.42
CA LEU A 119 6.56 -0.34 0.45
C LEU A 119 6.40 -1.22 -0.80
N VAL A 120 5.14 -1.46 -1.18
CA VAL A 120 4.77 -2.19 -2.39
C VAL A 120 5.21 -1.42 -3.63
N GLU A 121 4.89 -0.13 -3.69
CA GLU A 121 5.24 0.72 -4.83
C GLU A 121 6.76 0.82 -5.00
N TYR A 122 7.51 0.86 -3.90
CA TYR A 122 8.96 0.85 -3.96
C TYR A 122 9.52 -0.51 -4.43
N ALA A 123 8.93 -1.62 -4.00
CA ALA A 123 9.30 -2.95 -4.51
C ALA A 123 9.03 -3.07 -6.02
N VAL A 124 7.89 -2.55 -6.51
CA VAL A 124 7.55 -2.54 -7.94
C VAL A 124 8.54 -1.69 -8.74
N TYR A 125 8.90 -0.52 -8.22
CA TYR A 125 9.91 0.32 -8.84
C TYR A 125 11.27 -0.40 -8.93
N GLN A 126 11.65 -1.18 -7.93
CA GLN A 126 12.91 -1.92 -7.97
C GLN A 126 12.89 -3.13 -8.91
N ILE A 127 11.80 -3.91 -8.96
CA ILE A 127 11.76 -5.07 -9.87
C ILE A 127 11.79 -4.65 -11.33
N GLN A 128 11.22 -3.48 -11.68
CA GLN A 128 11.26 -3.00 -13.06
C GLN A 128 12.68 -2.55 -13.48
N GLU A 129 13.48 -2.01 -12.55
CA GLU A 129 14.91 -1.72 -12.75
C GLU A 129 15.73 -3.00 -12.97
N GLN A 130 15.32 -4.13 -12.38
CA GLN A 130 15.95 -5.45 -12.60
C GLN A 130 15.58 -6.11 -13.94
N CYS A 131 14.84 -5.38 -14.79
CA CYS A 131 14.25 -5.85 -16.04
C CYS A 131 13.27 -7.03 -15.86
N ILE A 132 12.04 -6.81 -16.30
CA ILE A 132 11.01 -7.85 -16.42
C ILE A 132 11.07 -8.39 -17.84
N LYS A 133 11.37 -9.68 -18.02
CA LYS A 133 11.50 -10.26 -19.35
C LYS A 133 10.12 -10.44 -19.97
N LYS A 134 9.99 -10.24 -21.28
CA LYS A 134 8.71 -10.45 -22.01
C LYS A 134 8.11 -11.87 -21.84
N LYS A 135 8.93 -12.87 -21.51
CA LYS A 135 8.48 -14.25 -21.23
C LYS A 135 7.95 -14.45 -19.81
N GLU A 136 8.17 -13.50 -18.91
CA GLU A 136 7.82 -13.57 -17.50
C GLU A 136 6.41 -13.00 -17.21
N TYR A 137 5.69 -12.59 -18.25
CA TYR A 137 4.31 -12.19 -18.16
C TYR A 137 3.61 -12.42 -19.50
N ALA A 138 2.30 -12.63 -19.47
CA ALA A 138 1.49 -12.85 -20.66
C ALA A 138 0.12 -12.20 -20.49
N TRP A 139 -0.57 -11.93 -21.59
CA TRP A 139 -1.94 -11.46 -21.58
C TRP A 139 -2.89 -12.59 -21.92
N SER A 140 -4.02 -12.67 -21.22
CA SER A 140 -5.15 -13.48 -21.65
C SER A 140 -5.89 -12.84 -22.82
N ARG A 141 -6.78 -13.62 -23.43
CA ARG A 141 -7.71 -13.14 -24.46
C ARG A 141 -8.61 -11.99 -23.98
N GLU A 142 -8.86 -11.90 -22.67
CA GLU A 142 -9.64 -10.84 -22.03
C GLU A 142 -8.79 -9.61 -21.64
N GLY A 143 -7.51 -9.58 -21.99
CA GLY A 143 -6.60 -8.47 -21.68
C GLY A 143 -6.06 -8.44 -20.24
N LYS A 144 -6.35 -9.45 -19.42
CA LYS A 144 -5.74 -9.59 -18.09
C LYS A 144 -4.29 -10.07 -18.19
N VAL A 145 -3.41 -9.47 -17.41
CA VAL A 145 -2.01 -9.89 -17.30
C VAL A 145 -1.86 -11.05 -16.31
N PHE A 146 -1.10 -12.07 -16.72
CA PHE A 146 -0.64 -13.18 -15.91
C PHE A 146 0.86 -13.03 -15.68
N LEU A 147 1.29 -13.22 -14.44
CA LEU A 147 2.68 -13.14 -14.04
C LEU A 147 3.27 -14.55 -13.93
N ASP A 148 4.47 -14.76 -14.47
CA ASP A 148 5.18 -16.02 -14.33
C ASP A 148 5.60 -16.25 -12.87
N THR A 149 5.68 -17.53 -12.47
CA THR A 149 6.04 -17.90 -11.10
C THR A 149 7.45 -17.43 -10.72
N ASN A 150 8.39 -17.39 -11.67
CA ASN A 150 9.75 -16.91 -11.39
C ASN A 150 9.76 -15.40 -11.11
N LEU A 151 8.97 -14.63 -11.87
CA LEU A 151 8.82 -13.21 -11.63
C LEU A 151 8.21 -12.96 -10.25
N ILE A 152 7.12 -13.65 -9.91
CA ILE A 152 6.48 -13.58 -8.59
C ILE A 152 7.49 -13.91 -7.49
N ARG A 153 8.28 -14.99 -7.62
CA ARG A 153 9.26 -15.38 -6.60
C ARG A 153 10.32 -14.31 -6.36
N ARG A 154 10.91 -13.75 -7.43
CA ARG A 154 11.88 -12.64 -7.31
C ARG A 154 11.25 -11.43 -6.65
N PHE A 155 10.02 -11.13 -7.07
CA PHE A 155 9.29 -9.96 -6.61
C PHE A 155 8.92 -10.05 -5.13
N LEU A 156 8.42 -11.20 -4.66
CA LEU A 156 8.18 -11.47 -3.25
C LEU A 156 9.45 -11.35 -2.39
N GLY A 157 10.60 -11.79 -2.92
CA GLY A 157 11.89 -11.58 -2.25
C GLY A 157 12.23 -10.10 -2.08
N LEU A 158 11.97 -9.29 -3.11
CA LEU A 158 12.13 -7.84 -3.02
C LEU A 158 11.16 -7.19 -2.06
N LEU A 159 9.87 -7.56 -2.10
CA LEU A 159 8.87 -7.03 -1.18
C LEU A 159 9.24 -7.34 0.27
N SER A 160 9.64 -8.58 0.57
CA SER A 160 10.11 -8.97 1.91
C SER A 160 11.27 -8.09 2.36
N SER A 161 12.23 -7.80 1.47
CA SER A 161 13.34 -6.90 1.77
C SER A 161 12.93 -5.44 2.05
N LYS A 162 11.67 -5.05 1.78
CA LYS A 162 11.10 -3.75 2.16
C LYS A 162 10.45 -3.75 3.51
N PHE A 163 10.10 -4.91 4.03
CA PHE A 163 9.53 -5.06 5.37
C PHE A 163 10.61 -5.05 6.46
N ASP A 164 11.80 -5.54 6.12
CA ASP A 164 12.93 -5.72 7.04
C ASP A 164 13.69 -4.45 7.49
N PRO A 165 13.83 -3.38 6.68
CA PRO A 165 14.62 -2.22 7.06
C PRO A 165 14.11 -1.59 8.35
N GLU A 166 15.03 -1.27 9.26
CA GLU A 166 14.70 -0.63 10.52
C GLU A 166 14.77 0.88 10.41
N ARG A 167 13.81 1.56 11.04
CA ARG A 167 13.89 3.00 11.26
C ARG A 167 13.57 3.35 12.71
N PRO A 168 14.05 4.51 13.20
CA PRO A 168 13.65 5.02 14.50
C PRO A 168 12.13 5.24 14.55
N TYR A 169 11.48 4.66 15.54
CA TYR A 169 10.05 4.75 15.78
C TYR A 169 9.75 4.97 17.26
N LYS A 170 8.78 5.84 17.54
CA LYS A 170 8.35 6.15 18.91
C LYS A 170 7.33 5.11 19.38
N SER A 171 7.81 3.97 19.86
CA SER A 171 6.94 2.91 20.40
C SER A 171 6.38 3.27 21.79
N LYS A 172 5.13 2.88 22.06
CA LYS A 172 4.52 2.95 23.41
C LYS A 172 5.23 1.99 24.36
N HIS A 173 5.43 0.75 23.90
CA HIS A 173 5.97 -0.38 24.66
C HIS A 173 7.37 -0.81 24.17
N GLY A 174 8.06 -1.62 24.97
CA GLY A 174 9.36 -2.23 24.62
C GLY A 174 10.59 -1.42 25.02
N LEU A 175 11.76 -1.97 24.71
CA LEU A 175 13.05 -1.33 24.98
C LEU A 175 13.25 -0.11 24.09
N LYS A 176 13.72 0.99 24.69
CA LYS A 176 13.99 2.25 24.00
C LYS A 176 15.45 2.61 24.19
N ARG A 177 16.00 3.29 23.20
CA ARG A 177 17.31 3.95 23.28
C ARG A 177 17.21 5.18 24.17
N ASP A 178 18.36 5.79 24.45
CA ASP A 178 18.45 6.99 25.30
C ASP A 178 17.68 8.20 24.76
N ASP A 179 17.43 8.24 23.44
CA ASP A 179 16.62 9.26 22.77
C ASP A 179 15.09 9.01 22.85
N GLY A 180 14.68 7.93 23.52
CA GLY A 180 13.28 7.52 23.67
C GLY A 180 12.68 6.84 22.44
N LEU A 181 13.49 6.50 21.43
CA LEU A 181 13.07 5.80 20.22
C LEU A 181 13.49 4.32 20.25
N ALA A 182 12.74 3.48 19.54
CA ALA A 182 13.10 2.10 19.26
C ALA A 182 13.46 1.96 17.77
N MET A 183 14.43 1.12 17.43
CA MET A 183 14.65 0.71 16.05
C MET A 183 13.65 -0.40 15.73
N CYS A 184 12.78 -0.15 14.75
CA CYS A 184 11.73 -1.08 14.37
C CYS A 184 11.77 -1.30 12.87
N GLN A 185 11.65 -2.57 12.45
CA GLN A 185 11.39 -2.93 11.06
C GLN A 185 10.07 -2.30 10.58
N GLU A 186 9.96 -1.94 9.30
CA GLU A 186 8.73 -1.30 8.76
C GLU A 186 7.47 -2.13 9.03
N ILE A 187 7.54 -3.46 8.87
CA ILE A 187 6.38 -4.33 9.18
C ILE A 187 6.06 -4.41 10.68
N THR A 188 7.09 -4.25 11.53
CA THR A 188 6.90 -4.19 12.97
C THR A 188 6.19 -2.90 13.38
N ILE A 189 6.46 -1.79 12.67
CA ILE A 189 5.74 -0.53 12.89
C ILE A 189 4.25 -0.69 12.56
N ALA A 190 3.91 -1.35 11.44
CA ALA A 190 2.53 -1.68 11.11
C ALA A 190 1.85 -2.49 12.22
N LYS A 191 2.53 -3.52 12.73
CA LYS A 191 2.03 -4.32 13.86
C LYS A 191 1.78 -3.46 15.11
N ILE A 192 2.71 -2.56 15.45
CA ILE A 192 2.58 -1.68 16.62
C ILE A 192 1.37 -0.75 16.46
N GLU A 193 1.12 -0.21 15.27
CA GLU A 193 -0.06 0.65 15.04
C GLU A 193 -1.37 -0.11 15.19
N ILE A 194 -1.44 -1.35 14.70
CA ILE A 194 -2.63 -2.21 14.87
C ILE A 194 -2.82 -2.57 16.35
N GLN A 195 -1.74 -2.85 17.07
CA GLN A 195 -1.77 -3.07 18.52
C GLN A 195 -2.30 -1.84 19.26
N ASN A 196 -1.83 -0.64 18.91
CA ASN A 196 -2.30 0.61 19.51
C ASN A 196 -3.79 0.83 19.26
N LEU A 197 -4.28 0.51 18.05
CA LEU A 197 -5.71 0.55 17.75
C LEU A 197 -6.50 -0.44 18.61
N ALA A 198 -6.03 -1.67 18.75
CA ALA A 198 -6.67 -2.67 19.59
C ALA A 198 -6.74 -2.22 21.07
N GLU A 199 -5.66 -1.66 21.61
CA GLU A 199 -5.63 -1.07 22.95
C GLU A 199 -6.63 0.07 23.10
N TYR A 200 -6.69 0.97 22.12
CA TYR A 200 -7.65 2.06 22.10
C TYR A 200 -9.11 1.56 22.15
N CYS A 201 -9.44 0.51 21.40
CA CYS A 201 -10.78 -0.09 21.40
C CYS A 201 -11.19 -0.67 22.77
N ILE A 202 -10.25 -1.05 23.63
CA ILE A 202 -10.50 -1.57 24.98
C ILE A 202 -10.22 -0.54 26.09
N GLY A 203 -9.96 0.72 25.73
CA GLY A 203 -9.74 1.83 26.67
C GLY A 203 -8.37 1.82 27.36
N LYS A 204 -7.32 1.30 26.71
CA LYS A 204 -5.94 1.23 27.22
C LYS A 204 -4.93 2.10 26.44
#